data_AF-A0A660KWT4-F1
#
_entry.id   AF-A0A660KWT4-F1
#
_cell.length_a   1.000
_cell.length_b   1.000
_cell.length_c   1.000
_cell.angle_alpha   90.00
_cell.angle_beta   90.00
_cell.angle_gamma   90.00
#
_symmetry.space_group_name_H-M   'P 1'
#
loop_
_entity.id
_entity.type
_entity.pdbx_description
1 polymer ?
#
loop_
_entity_poly.entity_id
_entity_poly.type
_entity_poly.pdbx_seq_one_letter_code
_entity_poly.pdbx_strand_id
1 'polypeptide(L)'
;MCLGHSMDKLVSLPGSASGLLRPIEGGASSSRFDEASGFAANLRDALREIERSEREVAALSQRVAAGEPVPVEEVILKSQELTFLVLAAAEVRNRVIEAYHDLMRMPL
;
A
#
# COMPACT_ATOMS: atom_id res chain seq x y z
N MET A 1 -50.02 -23.22 -62.83
CA MET A 1 -48.86 -23.74 -62.09
C MET A 1 -48.73 -22.89 -60.83
N CYS A 2 -49.31 -23.35 -59.72
CA CYS A 2 -48.59 -23.81 -58.52
C CYS A 2 -47.75 -22.70 -57.87
N LEU A 3 -48.29 -22.01 -56.86
CA LEU A 3 -48.15 -22.28 -55.41
C LEU A 3 -46.89 -21.63 -54.81
N GLY A 4 -47.10 -20.81 -53.77
CA GLY A 4 -46.03 -20.21 -52.96
C GLY A 4 -46.49 -18.96 -52.21
N HIS A 5 -47.42 -19.09 -51.25
CA HIS A 5 -47.13 -18.91 -49.82
C HIS A 5 -46.68 -17.48 -49.47
N SER A 6 -47.58 -16.52 -49.23
CA SER A 6 -48.33 -16.35 -47.97
C SER A 6 -47.44 -16.50 -46.73
N MET A 7 -46.67 -15.47 -46.37
CA MET A 7 -46.25 -15.24 -44.97
C MET A 7 -45.67 -13.85 -44.66
N ASP A 8 -46.01 -12.81 -45.45
CA ASP A 8 -45.71 -11.42 -45.07
C ASP A 8 -46.94 -10.80 -44.38
N LYS A 9 -47.14 -11.18 -43.12
CA LYS A 9 -47.93 -10.47 -42.09
C LYS A 9 -48.19 -11.40 -40.92
N LEU A 10 -47.47 -11.19 -39.81
CA LEU A 10 -48.00 -11.22 -38.45
C LEU A 10 -46.88 -10.87 -37.45
N VAL A 11 -47.08 -9.77 -36.73
CA VAL A 11 -46.71 -9.53 -35.31
C VAL A 11 -45.20 -9.65 -34.96
N SER A 12 -44.52 -8.66 -34.38
CA SER A 12 -44.72 -8.25 -32.99
C SER A 12 -43.67 -7.20 -32.56
N LEU A 13 -44.13 -6.11 -31.95
CA LEU A 13 -43.53 -5.28 -30.86
C LEU A 13 -42.13 -4.63 -31.03
N PRO A 14 -41.97 -3.32 -30.71
CA PRO A 14 -40.64 -2.75 -30.42
C PRO A 14 -40.16 -3.31 -29.08
N GLY A 15 -39.21 -4.25 -29.13
CA GLY A 15 -38.52 -4.77 -27.97
C GLY A 15 -37.59 -3.71 -27.37
N SER A 16 -38.08 -2.97 -26.38
CA SER A 16 -37.25 -2.35 -25.36
C SER A 16 -36.47 -3.44 -24.62
N ALA A 17 -35.18 -3.54 -24.92
CA ALA A 17 -34.19 -4.21 -24.08
C ALA A 17 -32.83 -3.50 -24.23
N SER A 18 -32.81 -2.16 -24.16
CA SER A 18 -31.61 -1.41 -23.78
C SER A 18 -31.45 -1.49 -22.27
N GLY A 19 -30.98 -2.64 -21.80
CA GLY A 19 -30.65 -2.89 -20.42
C GLY A 19 -29.72 -4.09 -20.33
N LEU A 20 -28.58 -3.88 -19.67
CA LEU A 20 -27.61 -4.89 -19.24
C LEU A 20 -26.63 -5.43 -20.28
N LEU A 21 -25.75 -4.55 -20.75
CA LEU A 21 -24.31 -4.83 -20.60
C LEU A 21 -23.59 -3.47 -20.59
N ARG A 22 -23.42 -2.89 -19.39
CA ARG A 22 -22.40 -1.86 -19.19
C ARG A 22 -21.06 -2.53 -19.47
N PRO A 23 -20.23 -2.05 -20.42
CA PRO A 23 -18.82 -2.36 -20.34
C PRO A 23 -18.36 -1.87 -18.97
N ILE A 24 -17.76 -2.78 -18.20
CA ILE A 24 -16.94 -2.42 -17.06
C ILE A 24 -15.79 -1.62 -17.66
N GLU A 25 -15.94 -0.30 -17.63
CA GLU A 25 -14.81 0.61 -17.80
C GLU A 25 -13.82 0.25 -16.70
N GLY A 26 -12.78 -0.48 -17.09
CA GLY A 26 -11.61 -0.77 -16.29
C GLY A 26 -10.80 0.51 -16.06
N GLY A 27 -11.40 1.49 -15.38
CA GLY A 27 -10.75 2.64 -14.78
C GLY A 27 -10.31 2.29 -13.36
N ALA A 28 -9.45 1.28 -13.18
CA ALA A 28 -8.93 0.90 -11.86
C ALA A 28 -7.50 0.33 -11.89
N SER A 29 -6.68 0.76 -12.85
CA SER A 29 -5.24 0.39 -12.87
C SER A 29 -4.27 1.56 -12.65
N SER A 30 -4.72 2.81 -12.64
CA SER A 30 -3.84 3.96 -12.32
C SER A 30 -3.71 4.24 -10.82
N SER A 31 -4.72 3.93 -9.99
CA SER A 31 -4.69 4.23 -8.54
C SER A 31 -3.73 3.33 -7.75
N ARG A 32 -3.58 2.06 -8.13
CA ARG A 32 -2.75 1.09 -7.36
C ARG A 32 -1.25 1.38 -7.45
N PHE A 33 -0.79 1.94 -8.56
CA PHE A 33 0.62 2.30 -8.74
C PHE A 33 0.98 3.57 -7.96
N ASP A 34 0.03 4.50 -7.85
CA ASP A 34 0.15 5.71 -7.03
C ASP A 34 0.22 5.37 -5.54
N GLU A 35 -0.61 4.42 -5.08
CA GLU A 35 -0.59 3.91 -3.71
C GLU A 35 0.74 3.23 -3.33
N ALA A 36 1.31 2.43 -4.24
CA ALA A 36 2.61 1.79 -4.04
C ALA A 36 3.76 2.82 -3.94
N SER A 37 3.69 3.90 -4.72
CA SER A 37 4.61 5.04 -4.63
C SER A 37 4.48 5.76 -3.28
N GLY A 38 3.24 5.92 -2.79
CA GLY A 38 2.95 6.49 -1.47
C GLY A 38 3.50 5.66 -0.31
N PHE A 39 3.33 4.34 -0.34
CA PHE A 39 3.92 3.46 0.67
C PHE A 39 5.45 3.52 0.68
N ALA A 40 6.09 3.45 -0.49
CA ALA A 40 7.54 3.56 -0.60
C ALA A 40 8.05 4.94 -0.12
N ALA A 41 7.29 6.01 -0.34
CA ALA A 41 7.60 7.33 0.20
C ALA A 41 7.53 7.35 1.73
N ASN A 42 6.41 6.88 2.31
CA ASN A 42 6.24 6.80 3.75
C ASN A 42 7.31 5.94 4.43
N LEU A 43 7.68 4.81 3.81
CA LEU A 43 8.75 3.95 4.33
C LEU A 43 10.12 4.65 4.31
N ARG A 44 10.44 5.38 3.23
CA ARG A 44 11.67 6.20 3.20
C ARG A 44 11.68 7.27 4.28
N ASP A 45 10.54 7.92 4.50
CA ASP A 45 10.42 8.95 5.53
C ASP A 45 10.54 8.36 6.95
N ALA A 46 9.94 7.18 7.19
CA ALA A 46 10.11 6.44 8.44
C ALA A 46 11.58 6.04 8.69
N LEU A 47 12.29 5.58 7.65
CA LEU A 47 13.73 5.27 7.75
C LEU A 47 14.57 6.52 8.05
N ARG A 48 14.22 7.66 7.45
CA ARG A 48 14.85 8.95 7.78
C ARG A 48 14.58 9.39 9.21
N GLU A 49 13.41 9.07 9.75
CA GLU A 49 13.09 9.34 11.16
C GLU A 49 13.97 8.51 12.08
N ILE A 50 14.14 7.22 11.80
CA ILE A 50 15.06 6.34 12.56
C ILE A 50 16.47 6.92 12.55
N GLU A 51 16.98 7.30 11.38
CA GLU A 51 18.31 7.92 11.26
C GLU A 51 18.42 9.23 12.07
N ARG A 52 17.35 10.03 12.11
CA ARG A 52 17.31 11.24 12.92
C ARG A 52 17.34 10.92 14.41
N SER A 53 16.55 9.95 14.87
CA SER A 53 16.52 9.50 16.25
C SER A 53 17.86 8.89 16.68
N GLU A 54 18.54 8.14 15.81
CA GLU A 54 19.91 7.65 16.06
C GLU A 54 20.89 8.80 16.30
N ARG A 55 20.87 9.81 15.43
CA ARG A 55 21.73 10.99 15.55
C ARG A 55 21.43 11.79 16.82
N GLU A 56 20.16 11.92 17.19
CA GLU A 56 19.73 12.58 18.43
C GLU A 56 20.27 11.84 19.67
N VAL A 57 20.07 10.52 19.75
CA VAL A 57 20.57 9.68 20.84
C VAL A 57 22.09 9.78 20.95
N ALA A 58 22.81 9.75 19.82
CA ALA A 58 24.26 9.88 19.79
C ALA A 58 24.72 11.26 20.28
N ALA A 59 24.05 12.34 19.90
CA ALA A 59 24.36 13.69 20.37
C ALA A 59 24.09 13.84 21.87
N LEU A 60 22.94 13.36 22.36
CA LEU A 60 22.61 13.38 23.78
C LEU A 60 23.61 12.56 24.61
N SER A 61 23.99 11.37 24.12
CA SER A 61 24.98 10.52 24.77
C SER A 61 26.35 11.19 24.88
N GLN A 62 26.78 11.90 23.84
CA GLN A 62 28.04 12.66 23.86
C GLN A 62 28.01 13.79 24.88
N ARG A 63 26.90 14.52 24.96
CA ARG A 63 26.73 15.62 25.92
C ARG A 63 26.73 15.11 27.37
N VAL A 64 26.06 13.99 27.63
CA VAL A 64 26.12 13.32 28.95
C VAL A 64 27.55 12.88 29.27
N ALA A 65 28.27 12.28 28.30
CA ALA A 65 29.66 11.87 28.49
C ALA A 65 30.61 13.06 28.71
N ALA A 66 30.30 14.24 28.14
CA ALA A 66 31.02 15.48 28.33
C ALA A 66 30.73 16.16 29.68
N GLY A 67 29.78 15.64 30.47
CA GLY A 67 29.39 16.22 31.76
C GLY A 67 28.50 17.47 31.62
N GLU A 68 27.88 17.70 30.47
CA GLU A 68 26.89 18.75 30.31
C GLU A 68 25.64 18.46 31.17
N PRO A 69 24.90 19.51 31.61
CA PRO A 69 23.68 19.36 32.40
C PRO A 69 22.50 18.89 31.54
N VAL A 70 22.62 17.69 30.97
CA VAL A 70 21.57 17.02 30.20
C VAL A 70 20.96 15.93 31.09
N PRO A 71 19.62 15.82 31.17
CA PRO A 71 18.99 14.75 31.93
C PRO A 71 19.37 13.38 31.34
N VAL A 72 19.99 12.54 32.15
CA VAL A 72 20.46 11.20 31.72
C VAL A 72 19.27 10.30 31.38
N GLU A 73 18.14 10.53 32.04
CA GLU A 73 16.88 9.81 31.82
C GLU A 73 16.37 9.98 30.39
N GLU A 74 16.58 11.17 29.81
CA GLU A 74 16.18 11.48 28.43
C GLU A 74 16.98 10.65 27.43
N VAL A 75 18.30 10.50 27.64
CA VAL A 75 19.17 9.69 26.77
C VAL A 75 18.78 8.22 26.80
N ILE A 76 18.49 7.72 28.00
CA ILE A 76 18.07 6.34 28.21
C ILE A 76 16.71 6.09 27.55
N LEU A 77 15.73 6.99 27.74
CA LEU A 77 14.41 6.88 27.14
C LEU A 77 14.49 6.94 25.61
N LYS A 78 15.25 7.89 25.06
CA LYS A 78 15.45 8.03 23.61
C LYS A 78 16.15 6.82 23.00
N SER A 79 17.10 6.22 23.72
CA SER A 79 17.75 4.97 23.30
C SER A 79 16.79 3.78 23.27
N GLN A 80 15.88 3.70 24.25
CA GLN A 80 14.83 2.67 24.28
C GLN A 80 13.83 2.86 23.14
N GLU A 81 13.39 4.09 22.90
CA GLU A 81 12.52 4.47 21.79
C GLU A 81 13.14 4.07 20.44
N LEU A 82 14.41 4.40 20.22
CA LEU A 82 15.17 4.03 19.03
C LEU A 82 15.24 2.51 18.84
N THR A 83 15.53 1.77 19.92
CA THR A 83 15.62 0.31 19.87
C THR A 83 14.28 -0.30 19.44
N PHE A 84 13.18 0.18 20.03
CA PHE A 84 11.84 -0.24 19.65
C PHE A 84 11.54 0.08 18.17
N LEU A 85 11.88 1.28 17.70
CA LEU A 85 11.70 1.71 16.31
C LEU A 85 12.42 0.80 15.32
N VAL A 86 13.68 0.46 15.59
CA VAL A 86 14.47 -0.42 14.72
C VAL A 86 13.87 -1.84 14.68
N LEU A 87 13.41 -2.36 15.82
CA LEU A 87 12.74 -3.66 15.88
C LEU A 87 11.42 -3.65 15.09
N ALA A 88 10.62 -2.60 15.25
CA ALA A 88 9.38 -2.43 14.50
C ALA A 88 9.63 -2.34 12.99
N ALA A 89 10.67 -1.62 12.56
CA ALA A 89 11.06 -1.54 11.16
C ALA A 89 11.51 -2.89 10.59
N ALA A 90 12.23 -3.69 11.38
CA ALA A 90 12.62 -5.05 10.99
C ALA A 90 11.41 -5.96 10.78
N GLU A 91 10.38 -5.86 11.65
CA GLU A 91 9.13 -6.59 11.50
C GLU A 91 8.40 -6.22 10.20
N VAL A 92 8.28 -4.92 9.92
CA VAL A 92 7.68 -4.44 8.66
C VAL A 92 8.46 -4.95 7.45
N ARG A 93 9.80 -4.90 7.49
CA ARG A 93 10.65 -5.45 6.42
C ARG A 93 10.34 -6.93 6.17
N ASN A 94 10.25 -7.73 7.23
CA ASN A 94 9.94 -9.15 7.11
C ASN A 94 8.55 -9.36 6.50
N ARG A 95 7.55 -8.64 7.00
CA ARG A 95 6.16 -8.74 6.51
C ARG A 95 6.01 -8.36 5.03
N VAL A 96 6.75 -7.35 4.56
CA VAL A 96 6.77 -6.95 3.14
C VAL A 96 7.38 -8.06 2.27
N ILE A 97 8.48 -8.66 2.71
CA ILE A 97 9.12 -9.78 2.00
C ILE A 97 8.18 -10.99 1.96
N GLU A 98 7.52 -11.31 3.08
CA GLU A 98 6.52 -12.39 3.13
C GLU A 98 5.35 -12.14 2.19
N ALA A 99 4.79 -10.92 2.16
CA ALA A 99 3.68 -10.58 1.27
C ALA A 99 4.07 -10.74 -0.20
N TYR A 100 5.30 -10.35 -0.58
CA TYR A 100 5.81 -10.61 -1.92
C TYR A 100 5.91 -12.12 -2.21
N HIS A 101 6.41 -12.89 -1.25
CA HIS A 101 6.54 -14.33 -1.41
C HIS A 101 5.17 -15.05 -1.45
N ASP A 102 4.17 -14.57 -0.70
CA ASP A 102 2.82 -15.14 -0.66
C ASP A 102 2.12 -15.02 -2.03
N LEU A 103 2.25 -13.87 -2.69
CA LEU A 103 1.77 -13.67 -4.07
C LEU A 103 2.38 -14.68 -5.06
N MET A 104 3.65 -15.07 -4.84
CA MET A 104 4.34 -16.07 -5.67
C MET A 104 3.96 -17.52 -5.30
N ARG A 105 3.48 -17.74 -4.08
CA ARG A 105 3.10 -19.06 -3.56
C ARG A 105 1.64 -19.41 -3.81
N MET A 106 0.79 -18.48 -4.21
CA MET A 106 -0.53 -18.84 -4.74
C MET A 106 -0.35 -19.57 -6.07
N PRO A 107 -0.56 -20.90 -6.14
CA PRO A 107 -0.74 -21.53 -7.43
C PRO A 107 -2.09 -21.05 -7.96
N LEU A 108 -2.08 -20.50 -9.18
CA LEU A 108 -3.29 -20.40 -9.99
C LEU A 108 -3.77 -21.81 -10.37
#